data_AF-A0A7K5TRH7-F1
#
_entry.id   AF-A0A7K5TRH7-F1
#
_cell.length_a   1.000
_cell.length_b   1.000
_cell.length_c   1.000
_cell.angle_alpha   90.00
_cell.angle_beta   90.00
_cell.angle_gamma   90.00
#
_symmetry.space_group_name_H-M   'P 1'
#
loop_
_entity.id
_entity.type
_entity.pdbx_description
1 polymer ?
#
loop_
_entity_poly.entity_id
_entity_poly.type
_entity_poly.pdbx_seq_one_letter_code
_entity_poly.pdbx_strand_id
1 'polypeptide(L)' 'CAQAEDWRSAKSIYDFHALDIDGNDVSLEKYRDRVCIVTNVASK' A
#
# COMPACT_ATOMS: atom_id res chain seq x y z
N CYS A 1 -10.48 -9.62 12.13
CA CYS A 1 -10.81 -8.18 12.12
C CYS A 1 -9.60 -7.31 12.54
N ALA A 2 -8.39 -7.62 12.08
CA ALA A 2 -7.17 -6.97 12.58
C ALA A 2 -6.79 -5.65 11.87
N GLN A 3 -7.40 -5.34 10.71
CA GLN A 3 -6.93 -4.25 9.83
C GLN A 3 -7.50 -2.85 10.17
N ALA A 4 -8.61 -2.75 10.90
CA ALA A 4 -9.32 -1.48 11.05
C ALA A 4 -8.65 -0.46 12.00
N GLU A 5 -7.83 -0.94 12.94
CA GLU A 5 -7.09 -0.10 13.90
C GLU A 5 -5.60 0.04 13.54
N ASP A 6 -5.05 -0.88 12.74
CA ASP A 6 -3.61 -0.99 12.47
C ASP A 6 -3.05 0.15 11.62
N TRP A 7 -3.88 0.74 10.74
CA TRP A 7 -3.44 1.87 9.91
C TRP A 7 -3.11 3.13 10.72
N ARG A 8 -3.70 3.28 11.92
CA ARG A 8 -3.39 4.41 12.82
C ARG A 8 -2.06 4.22 13.54
N SER A 9 -1.62 2.97 13.75
CA SER A 9 -0.33 2.63 14.35
C SER A 9 0.80 2.46 13.33
N ALA A 10 0.47 2.32 12.04
CA ALA A 10 1.45 2.24 10.96
C ALA A 10 2.36 3.47 10.93
N LYS A 11 3.66 3.24 10.71
CA LYS A 11 4.69 4.28 10.73
C LYS A 11 5.17 4.64 9.33
N SER A 12 4.93 3.78 8.36
CA SER A 12 5.35 3.97 6.98
C SER A 12 4.35 3.36 6.00
N ILE A 13 4.42 3.79 4.74
CA ILE A 13 3.74 3.12 3.64
C ILE A 13 4.19 1.66 3.48
N TYR A 14 5.37 1.30 3.97
CA TYR A 14 5.92 -0.07 3.89
C TYR A 14 5.18 -1.07 4.77
N ASP A 15 4.38 -0.61 5.74
CA ASP A 15 3.59 -1.46 6.63
C ASP A 15 2.30 -1.97 5.95
N PHE A 16 2.05 -1.54 4.70
CA PHE A 16 0.84 -1.84 3.97
C PHE A 16 1.07 -2.81 2.82
N HIS A 17 -0.02 -3.51 2.49
CA HIS A 17 -0.14 -4.37 1.33
C HIS A 17 -1.26 -3.84 0.41
N ALA A 18 -1.12 -4.09 -0.89
CA ALA A 18 -2.14 -3.75 -1.86
C ALA A 18 -2.21 -4.84 -2.93
N LEU A 19 -3.43 -5.08 -3.43
CA LEU A 19 -3.60 -5.89 -4.63
C LEU A 19 -3.08 -5.11 -5.84
N ASP A 20 -2.23 -5.74 -6.63
CA ASP A 20 -1.86 -5.19 -7.94
C ASP A 20 -2.97 -5.42 -8.98
N ILE A 21 -2.76 -4.94 -10.21
CA ILE A 21 -3.74 -5.04 -11.30
C ILE A 21 -4.00 -6.49 -11.74
N ASP A 22 -3.07 -7.40 -11.45
CA ASP A 22 -3.19 -8.83 -11.75
C ASP A 22 -3.82 -9.62 -10.59
N GLY A 23 -4.17 -8.94 -9.48
CA GLY A 23 -4.83 -9.53 -8.32
C GLY A 23 -3.88 -10.17 -7.30
N ASN A 24 -2.57 -9.93 -7.40
CA ASN A 24 -1.61 -10.43 -6.42
C ASN A 24 -1.55 -9.52 -5.20
N ASP A 25 -1.51 -10.10 -4.00
CA ASP A 25 -1.24 -9.32 -2.78
C ASP A 25 0.24 -8.95 -2.69
N VAL A 26 0.53 -7.65 -2.75
CA VAL A 26 1.90 -7.15 -2.81
C VAL A 26 2.17 -6.20 -1.65
N SER A 27 3.24 -6.50 -0.91
CA SER A 27 3.78 -5.58 0.10
C SER A 27 4.36 -4.32 -0.55
N LEU A 28 4.04 -3.16 0.02
CA LEU A 28 4.63 -1.89 -0.40
C LEU A 28 6.09 -1.72 0.08
N GLU A 29 6.59 -2.60 0.95
CA GLU A 29 8.00 -2.66 1.35
C GLU A 29 8.95 -2.77 0.14
N LYS A 30 8.49 -3.35 -0.97
CA LYS A 30 9.26 -3.45 -2.23
C LYS A 30 9.73 -2.10 -2.79
N TYR A 31 9.15 -0.99 -2.32
CA TYR A 31 9.51 0.37 -2.72
C TYR A 31 10.45 1.09 -1.75
N ARG A 32 11.01 0.39 -0.75
CA ARG A 32 12.00 0.97 0.17
C ARG A 32 13.17 1.59 -0.59
N ASP A 33 13.68 2.71 -0.07
CA ASP A 33 14.77 3.52 -0.63
C ASP A 33 14.46 4.15 -2.00
N ARG A 34 13.17 4.21 -2.38
CA ARG A 34 12.71 4.88 -3.60
C ARG A 34 11.71 5.97 -3.26
N VAL A 35 11.81 7.11 -3.95
CA VAL A 35 10.79 8.16 -3.88
C VAL A 35 9.53 7.66 -4.59
N CYS A 36 8.39 7.74 -3.92
CA CYS A 36 7.12 7.21 -4.41
C CYS A 36 6.07 8.32 -4.58
N ILE A 37 5.26 8.22 -5.63
CA ILE A 37 4.05 9.03 -5.82
C ILE A 37 2.84 8.09 -5.71
N VAL A 38 1.94 8.39 -4.78
CA VAL A 38 0.66 7.68 -4.62
C VAL A 38 -0.43 8.56 -5.20
N THR A 39 -1.20 8.02 -6.16
CA THR A 39 -2.26 8.76 -6.84
C THR A 39 -3.50 7.89 -7.04
N ASN A 40 -4.67 8.49 -6.93
CA ASN A 40 -5.93 7.87 -7.30
C ASN A 40 -6.22 8.17 -8.79
N VAL A 41 -6.43 7.11 -9.58
CA VAL A 41 -6.76 7.22 -11.00
C VAL A 41 -8.20 6.78 -11.25
N ALA A 42 -8.83 7.32 -12.31
CA ALA A 42 -10.14 6.93 -12.78
C ALA A 42 -10.17 6.99 -14.31
N SER A 43 -10.77 5.98 -14.96
CA SER A 43 -11.07 5.99 -16.41
C SER A 43 -12.52 6.41 -16.65
N LYS A 44 -12.80 6.96 -17.84
CA LYS A 44 -14.15 7.31 -18.28
C LYS A 44 -15.04 6.09 -18.44
#